data_AF-A0A522H770-F1
#
_entry.id   AF-A0A522H770-F1
#
_cell.length_a   1.000
_cell.length_b   1.000
_cell.length_c   1.000
_cell.angle_alpha   90.00
_cell.angle_beta   90.00
_cell.angle_gamma   90.00
#
_symmetry.space_group_name_H-M   'P 1'
#
loop_
_entity.id
_entity.type
_entity.pdbx_description
1 polymer ?
#
loop_
_entity_poly.entity_id
_entity_poly.type
_entity_poly.pdbx_seq_one_letter_code
_entity_poly.pdbx_strand_id
1 'polypeptide(L)'
;MPHQPDFTPCFTADELDLLGRTADALSAYMGKAVLAEVMDAEETGFEWALFAAPLDTKDEVEGLTTVQVGGTGARLLGNKGGLDIGSDEVFDCEYLWAIQLSTLEGVRFIKIDQQGDEVAWTDDLREILPFHLSDEPLPDEEDESEPDDDAEDEPEDDEGDAEDQAPGSSRRLH
;
A
#
# COMPACT_ATOMS: atom_id res chain seq x y z
N MET A 1 12.28 14.08 -45.99
CA MET A 1 11.87 12.89 -45.21
C MET A 1 10.38 13.05 -44.91
N PRO A 2 9.55 12.02 -45.12
CA PRO A 2 8.16 12.06 -44.67
C PRO A 2 8.11 12.09 -43.14
N HIS A 3 7.15 12.84 -42.60
CA HIS A 3 6.80 12.86 -41.18
C HIS A 3 6.25 11.47 -40.84
N GLN A 4 6.96 10.70 -39.99
CA GLN A 4 6.34 9.52 -39.37
C GLN A 4 5.19 10.02 -38.50
N PRO A 5 4.03 9.34 -38.48
CA PRO A 5 2.97 9.67 -37.55
C PRO A 5 3.50 9.55 -36.12
N ASP A 6 3.15 10.53 -35.30
CA ASP A 6 3.58 10.71 -33.91
C ASP A 6 2.93 9.65 -33.01
N PHE A 7 3.35 8.39 -33.18
CA PHE A 7 3.03 7.28 -32.28
C PHE A 7 3.88 7.36 -31.02
N THR A 8 3.61 8.38 -30.21
CA THR A 8 4.13 8.43 -28.85
C THR A 8 3.56 7.24 -28.08
N PRO A 9 4.38 6.40 -27.42
CA PRO A 9 3.88 5.21 -26.76
C PRO A 9 3.03 5.60 -25.54
N CYS A 10 1.86 4.97 -25.43
CA CYS A 10 0.96 5.10 -24.28
C CYS A 10 0.75 3.76 -23.58
N PHE A 11 0.37 3.82 -22.30
CA PHE A 11 -0.04 2.70 -21.48
C PHE A 11 -1.42 2.22 -21.91
N THR A 12 -1.58 0.91 -21.96
CA THR A 12 -2.84 0.21 -22.16
C THR A 12 -3.67 0.21 -20.88
N ALA A 13 -4.98 -0.07 -20.99
CA ALA A 13 -5.86 -0.13 -19.82
C ALA A 13 -5.38 -1.17 -18.79
N ASP A 14 -4.90 -2.33 -19.25
CA ASP A 14 -4.37 -3.40 -18.40
C ASP A 14 -3.06 -3.00 -17.69
N GLU A 15 -2.18 -2.25 -18.35
CA GLU A 15 -0.95 -1.72 -17.73
C GLU A 15 -1.30 -0.68 -16.65
N LEU A 16 -2.29 0.18 -16.90
CA LEU A 16 -2.78 1.19 -15.94
C LEU A 16 -3.47 0.57 -14.72
N ASP A 17 -4.27 -0.48 -14.91
CA ASP A 17 -4.87 -1.23 -13.81
C ASP A 17 -3.79 -1.88 -12.93
N LEU A 18 -2.77 -2.49 -13.54
CA LEU A 18 -1.63 -3.09 -12.83
C LEU A 18 -0.79 -2.05 -12.05
N LEU A 19 -0.57 -0.87 -12.62
CA LEU A 19 0.09 0.26 -11.94
C LEU A 19 -0.74 0.74 -10.74
N GLY A 20 -2.06 0.88 -10.90
CA GLY A 20 -2.98 1.23 -9.82
C GLY A 20 -2.97 0.21 -8.67
N ARG A 21 -3.11 -1.09 -8.99
CA ARG A 21 -2.99 -2.17 -7.99
C ARG A 21 -1.63 -2.17 -7.29
N THR A 22 -0.55 -1.79 -7.99
CA THR A 22 0.78 -1.66 -7.38
C THR A 22 0.84 -0.51 -6.37
N ALA A 23 0.20 0.63 -6.66
CA ALA A 23 0.11 1.75 -5.72
C ALA A 23 -0.68 1.37 -4.46
N ASP A 24 -1.77 0.63 -4.61
CA ASP A 24 -2.58 0.15 -3.48
C ASP A 24 -1.81 -0.90 -2.64
N ALA A 25 -1.12 -1.84 -3.30
CA ALA A 25 -0.26 -2.82 -2.62
C ALA A 25 0.92 -2.14 -1.88
N LEU A 26 1.53 -1.10 -2.48
CA LEU A 26 2.54 -0.28 -1.80
C LEU A 26 1.94 0.47 -0.61
N SER A 27 0.71 0.98 -0.74
CA SER A 27 0.03 1.68 0.35
C SER A 27 -0.18 0.77 1.57
N ALA A 28 -0.68 -0.45 1.32
CA ALA A 28 -0.84 -1.47 2.36
C ALA A 28 0.51 -1.88 2.98
N TYR A 29 1.54 -2.09 2.15
CA TYR A 29 2.88 -2.50 2.61
C TYR A 29 3.60 -1.42 3.43
N MET A 30 3.47 -0.14 3.04
CA MET A 30 4.13 0.98 3.72
C MET A 30 3.35 1.51 4.93
N GLY A 31 2.05 1.18 5.06
CA GLY A 31 1.16 1.74 6.07
C GLY A 31 0.87 3.25 5.89
N LYS A 32 1.23 3.82 4.75
CA LYS A 32 0.91 5.19 4.32
C LYS A 32 0.41 5.17 2.88
N ALA A 33 -0.45 6.12 2.50
CA ALA A 33 -0.95 6.19 1.14
C ALA A 33 0.18 6.39 0.11
N VAL A 34 0.06 5.72 -1.02
CA VAL A 34 0.92 5.89 -2.20
C VAL A 34 0.02 6.22 -3.38
N LEU A 35 0.33 7.33 -4.05
CA LEU A 35 -0.35 7.81 -5.23
C LEU A 35 0.43 7.39 -6.47
N ALA A 36 -0.28 6.87 -7.47
CA ALA A 36 0.24 6.70 -8.81
C ALA A 36 -0.45 7.70 -9.75
N GLU A 37 0.34 8.48 -10.49
CA GLU A 37 -0.15 9.46 -11.46
C GLU A 37 0.42 9.19 -12.85
N VAL A 38 -0.42 9.28 -13.87
CA VAL A 38 0.02 9.25 -15.27
C VAL A 38 0.27 10.68 -15.74
N MET A 39 1.47 10.93 -16.24
CA MET A 39 1.83 12.17 -16.93
C MET A 39 1.82 11.94 -18.44
N ASP A 40 0.98 12.68 -19.15
CA ASP A 40 0.83 12.57 -20.60
C ASP A 40 2.10 12.99 -21.35
N ALA A 41 2.29 12.37 -22.52
CA ALA A 41 3.50 12.54 -23.31
C ALA A 41 3.61 13.91 -24.00
N GLU A 42 2.54 14.70 -24.05
CA GLU A 42 2.58 16.09 -24.53
C GLU A 42 3.38 17.00 -23.58
N GLU A 43 3.39 16.70 -22.28
CA GLU A 43 4.08 17.50 -21.26
C GLU A 43 5.56 17.13 -21.09
N THR A 44 5.90 15.83 -21.21
CA THR A 44 7.27 15.33 -20.88
C THR A 44 7.97 14.62 -22.05
N GLY A 45 7.31 14.44 -23.20
CA GLY A 45 7.84 13.77 -24.40
C GLY A 45 7.58 12.26 -24.49
N PHE A 46 7.28 11.60 -23.37
CA PHE A 46 6.88 10.18 -23.26
C PHE A 46 5.76 10.06 -22.22
N GLU A 47 4.96 9.00 -22.21
CA GLU A 47 4.00 8.81 -21.09
C GLU A 47 4.74 8.19 -19.90
N TRP A 48 4.50 8.72 -18.69
CA TRP A 48 5.10 8.24 -17.45
C TRP A 48 4.04 7.84 -16.44
N ALA A 49 4.35 6.85 -15.60
CA ALA A 49 3.61 6.56 -14.38
C ALA A 49 4.51 6.81 -13.17
N LEU A 50 4.24 7.87 -12.42
CA LEU A 50 5.00 8.29 -11.24
C LEU A 50 4.35 7.78 -9.96
N PHE A 51 5.15 7.25 -9.05
CA PHE A 51 4.73 6.80 -7.72
C PHE A 51 5.30 7.73 -6.66
N ALA A 52 4.43 8.26 -5.80
CA ALA A 52 4.83 9.17 -4.73
C ALA A 52 3.93 9.00 -3.49
N ALA A 53 4.48 9.23 -2.29
CA ALA A 53 3.73 9.17 -1.04
C ALA A 53 3.46 10.59 -0.52
N PRO A 54 2.21 10.98 -0.18
CA PRO A 54 1.93 12.29 0.41
C PRO A 54 2.75 12.53 1.68
N LEU A 55 3.29 13.75 1.81
CA LEU A 55 4.04 14.19 2.99
C LEU A 55 3.07 14.72 4.05
N ASP A 56 3.27 14.37 5.31
CA ASP A 56 2.64 15.08 6.42
C ASP A 56 3.37 16.39 6.70
N THR A 57 2.67 17.35 7.33
CA THR A 57 3.25 18.59 7.86
C THR A 57 4.43 18.41 8.85
N LYS A 58 4.69 17.18 9.31
CA LYS A 58 5.80 16.82 10.20
C LYS A 58 6.95 16.09 9.51
N ASP A 59 6.82 15.71 8.23
CA ASP A 59 7.88 15.02 7.52
C ASP A 59 9.07 15.95 7.24
N GLU A 60 10.28 15.45 7.50
CA GLU A 60 11.52 16.20 7.32
C GLU A 60 11.98 16.06 5.85
N VAL A 61 11.61 17.04 5.01
CA VAL A 61 11.89 17.04 3.57
C VAL A 61 13.37 17.23 3.19
N GLU A 62 14.29 17.29 4.16
CA GLU A 62 15.72 17.51 3.91
C GLU A 62 16.38 16.27 3.30
N GLY A 63 16.61 16.31 1.98
CA GLY A 63 17.26 15.24 1.22
C GLY A 63 16.29 14.32 0.47
N LEU A 64 14.98 14.55 0.58
CA LEU A 64 13.97 13.85 -0.21
C LEU A 64 13.74 14.57 -1.55
N THR A 65 13.59 13.81 -2.64
CA THR A 65 13.04 14.34 -3.89
C THR A 65 11.54 14.56 -3.69
N THR A 66 11.06 15.80 -3.77
CA THR A 66 9.64 16.12 -3.62
C THR A 66 9.00 16.46 -4.97
N VAL A 67 7.75 16.02 -5.14
CA VAL A 67 6.95 16.19 -6.35
C VAL A 67 5.52 16.56 -5.96
N GLN A 68 4.83 17.26 -6.86
CA GLN A 68 3.41 17.57 -6.68
C GLN A 68 2.57 16.60 -7.49
N VAL A 69 1.52 16.06 -6.87
CA VAL A 69 0.63 15.04 -7.43
C VAL A 69 -0.82 15.47 -7.20
N GLY A 70 -1.69 15.28 -8.19
CA GLY A 70 -3.06 15.78 -8.17
C GLY A 70 -3.23 17.14 -8.85
N GLY A 71 -4.37 17.79 -8.60
CA GLY A 71 -4.79 19.03 -9.25
C GLY A 71 -5.66 18.84 -10.50
N THR A 72 -6.14 19.94 -11.07
CA THR A 72 -7.00 19.94 -12.26
C THR A 72 -6.34 19.21 -13.43
N GLY A 73 -6.95 18.09 -13.84
CA GLY A 73 -6.50 17.28 -14.97
C GLY A 73 -5.62 16.07 -14.59
N ALA A 74 -5.23 15.93 -13.31
CA ALA A 74 -4.39 14.82 -12.86
C ALA A 74 -5.06 13.45 -13.06
N ARG A 75 -4.27 12.50 -13.59
CA ARG A 75 -4.73 11.14 -13.95
C ARG A 75 -4.23 10.13 -12.92
N LEU A 76 -4.82 10.19 -11.73
CA LEU A 76 -4.53 9.28 -10.61
C LEU A 76 -5.06 7.87 -10.87
N LEU A 77 -4.28 6.86 -10.49
CA LEU A 77 -4.58 5.43 -10.61
C LEU A 77 -4.83 4.77 -9.24
N GLY A 78 -5.48 3.61 -9.26
CA GLY A 78 -5.76 2.81 -8.06
C GLY A 78 -6.78 3.46 -7.12
N ASN A 79 -6.80 2.98 -5.88
CA ASN A 79 -7.66 3.47 -4.80
C ASN A 79 -6.99 4.59 -3.98
N LYS A 80 -5.81 5.08 -4.41
CA LYS A 80 -5.09 6.21 -3.78
C LYS A 80 -4.75 5.96 -2.30
N GLY A 81 -4.58 4.69 -1.90
CA GLY A 81 -4.43 4.30 -0.50
C GLY A 81 -5.63 4.66 0.39
N GLY A 82 -6.82 4.82 -0.18
CA GLY A 82 -8.05 5.20 0.53
C GLY A 82 -8.27 6.71 0.68
N LEU A 83 -7.42 7.57 0.09
CA LEU A 83 -7.59 9.02 0.13
C LEU A 83 -8.67 9.50 -0.86
N ASP A 84 -9.66 10.23 -0.34
CA ASP A 84 -10.63 10.98 -1.15
C ASP A 84 -9.96 12.26 -1.68
N ILE A 85 -9.24 12.12 -2.80
CA ILE A 85 -8.59 13.24 -3.49
C ILE A 85 -9.58 13.89 -4.47
N GLY A 86 -9.97 15.13 -4.17
CA GLY A 86 -10.75 15.98 -5.05
C GLY A 86 -9.99 16.37 -6.33
N SER A 87 -10.74 16.61 -7.41
CA SER A 87 -10.19 16.81 -8.77
C SER A 87 -9.41 18.12 -8.99
N ASP A 88 -9.21 18.94 -7.96
CA ASP A 88 -8.40 20.16 -7.98
C ASP A 88 -7.40 20.21 -6.81
N GLU A 89 -7.32 19.16 -5.99
CA GLU A 89 -6.42 19.10 -4.83
C GLU A 89 -5.04 18.59 -5.25
N VAL A 90 -4.01 19.37 -4.91
CA VAL A 90 -2.59 19.05 -5.15
C VAL A 90 -1.95 18.68 -3.83
N PHE A 91 -1.18 17.60 -3.82
CA PHE A 91 -0.46 17.09 -2.66
C PHE A 91 1.04 17.19 -2.92
N ASP A 92 1.78 17.75 -1.96
CA ASP A 92 3.23 17.64 -1.91
C ASP A 92 3.59 16.23 -1.42
N CYS A 93 4.34 15.50 -2.25
CA CYS A 93 4.64 14.08 -2.06
C CYS A 93 6.15 13.80 -2.12
N GLU A 94 6.59 12.81 -1.35
CA GLU A 94 7.87 12.13 -1.49
C GLU A 94 7.85 11.30 -2.78
N TYR A 95 8.73 11.62 -3.73
CA TYR A 95 8.90 10.84 -4.96
C TYR A 95 9.57 9.49 -4.64
N LEU A 96 8.95 8.39 -5.06
CA LEU A 96 9.44 7.04 -4.78
C LEU A 96 10.17 6.45 -5.98
N TRP A 97 9.58 6.51 -7.18
CA TRP A 97 10.11 6.04 -8.46
C TRP A 97 9.09 6.33 -9.57
N ALA A 98 9.49 6.18 -10.83
CA ALA A 98 8.59 6.25 -11.97
C ALA A 98 8.88 5.15 -13.01
N ILE A 99 7.89 4.86 -13.85
CA ILE A 99 8.04 4.09 -15.09
C ILE A 99 7.83 5.03 -16.28
N GLN A 100 8.84 5.15 -17.13
CA GLN A 100 8.74 5.83 -18.42
C GLN A 100 8.47 4.80 -19.53
N LEU A 101 7.59 5.14 -20.48
CA LEU A 101 7.49 4.40 -21.74
C LEU A 101 8.57 4.78 -22.73
N SER A 102 9.24 3.77 -23.30
CA SER A 102 10.34 3.96 -24.24
C SER A 102 9.97 3.58 -25.68
N THR A 103 10.71 4.15 -26.63
CA THR A 103 10.69 3.80 -28.07
C THR A 103 11.91 2.96 -28.48
N LEU A 104 12.66 2.41 -27.52
CA LEU A 104 13.81 1.56 -27.78
C LEU A 104 13.37 0.16 -28.25
N GLU A 105 14.11 -0.44 -29.19
CA GLU A 105 13.78 -1.77 -29.70
C GLU A 105 13.99 -2.83 -28.62
N GLY A 106 12.92 -3.54 -28.24
CA GLY A 106 12.95 -4.56 -27.18
C GLY A 106 12.91 -4.00 -25.75
N VAL A 107 12.64 -2.70 -25.56
CA VAL A 107 12.42 -2.09 -24.23
C VAL A 107 11.20 -1.18 -24.31
N ARG A 108 10.12 -1.55 -23.60
CA ARG A 108 8.89 -0.75 -23.50
C ARG A 108 8.87 0.09 -22.23
N PHE A 109 9.44 -0.40 -21.13
CA PHE A 109 9.41 0.22 -19.81
C PHE A 109 10.81 0.47 -19.29
N ILE A 110 11.04 1.68 -18.76
CA ILE A 110 12.25 2.05 -18.05
C ILE A 110 11.85 2.49 -16.64
N LYS A 111 12.45 1.89 -15.61
CA LYS A 111 12.24 2.31 -14.22
C LYS A 111 13.32 3.29 -13.82
N ILE A 112 12.87 4.40 -13.27
CA ILE A 112 13.68 5.52 -12.82
C ILE A 112 13.49 5.64 -11.31
N ASP A 113 14.60 5.67 -10.57
CA ASP A 113 14.59 5.69 -9.10
C ASP A 113 14.41 7.13 -8.55
N GLN A 114 14.52 7.28 -7.22
CA GLN A 114 14.44 8.55 -6.49
C GLN A 114 15.51 9.58 -6.90
N GLN A 115 16.68 9.12 -7.34
CA GLN A 115 17.78 9.96 -7.81
C GLN A 115 17.58 10.44 -9.26
N GLY A 116 16.64 9.84 -9.99
CA GLY A 116 16.44 10.06 -11.42
C GLY A 116 17.33 9.19 -12.31
N ASP A 117 17.98 8.16 -11.75
CA ASP A 117 18.80 7.22 -12.51
C ASP A 117 17.92 6.09 -13.08
N GLU A 118 18.22 5.68 -14.32
CA GLU A 118 17.60 4.50 -14.94
C GLU A 118 18.16 3.23 -14.30
N VAL A 119 17.32 2.49 -13.57
CA VAL A 119 17.74 1.31 -12.77
C VAL A 119 17.33 -0.03 -13.38
N ALA A 120 16.36 -0.05 -14.29
CA ALA A 120 15.93 -1.25 -15.02
C ALA A 120 15.22 -0.91 -16.34
N TRP A 121 15.30 -1.84 -17.30
CA TRP A 121 14.73 -1.76 -18.64
C TRP A 121 14.11 -3.11 -19.00
N THR A 122 12.88 -3.14 -19.52
CA THR A 122 12.18 -4.39 -19.91
C THR A 122 11.09 -4.13 -20.96
N ASP A 123 10.61 -5.18 -21.64
CA ASP A 123 9.38 -5.16 -22.45
C ASP A 123 8.12 -5.63 -21.71
N ASP A 124 8.24 -6.27 -20.53
CA ASP A 124 7.10 -6.69 -19.69
C ASP A 124 7.05 -5.96 -18.34
N LEU A 125 5.94 -5.26 -18.08
CA LEU A 125 5.76 -4.43 -16.89
C LEU A 125 5.82 -5.23 -15.57
N ARG A 126 5.46 -6.51 -15.57
CA ARG A 126 5.39 -7.32 -14.34
C ARG A 126 6.77 -7.68 -13.79
N GLU A 127 7.82 -7.61 -14.62
CA GLU A 127 9.20 -7.89 -14.19
C GLU A 127 9.89 -6.71 -13.50
N ILE A 128 9.35 -5.48 -13.63
CA ILE A 128 9.99 -4.25 -13.11
C ILE A 128 9.26 -3.66 -11.89
N LEU A 129 8.03 -4.11 -11.63
CA LEU A 129 7.23 -3.74 -10.46
C LEU A 129 7.76 -4.45 -9.19
N PRO A 130 7.63 -3.83 -8.01
CA PRO A 130 8.17 -4.37 -6.75
C PRO A 130 7.46 -5.63 -6.25
N PHE A 131 6.25 -5.92 -6.74
CA PHE A 131 5.45 -7.07 -6.33
C PHE A 131 5.04 -7.87 -7.56
N HIS A 132 5.19 -9.20 -7.49
CA HIS A 132 4.47 -10.10 -8.38
C HIS A 132 3.00 -10.14 -7.95
N LEU A 133 2.22 -9.19 -8.48
CA LEU A 133 0.76 -9.18 -8.36
C LEU A 133 0.18 -10.31 -9.22
N SER A 134 0.25 -11.54 -8.70
CA SER A 134 -0.58 -12.65 -9.15
C SER A 134 -2.05 -12.30 -8.88
N ASP A 135 -2.94 -12.67 -9.79
CA ASP A 135 -4.40 -12.62 -9.59
C ASP A 135 -4.86 -13.80 -8.70
N GLU A 136 -4.11 -14.07 -7.62
CA GLU A 136 -4.53 -14.97 -6.56
C GLU A 136 -5.45 -14.19 -5.62
N PRO A 137 -6.64 -14.72 -5.28
CA PRO A 137 -7.53 -14.03 -4.34
C PRO A 137 -6.80 -13.87 -3.01
N LEU A 138 -6.79 -12.63 -2.49
CA LEU A 138 -6.42 -12.40 -1.10
C LEU A 138 -7.30 -13.32 -0.23
N PRO A 139 -6.73 -14.01 0.77
CA PRO A 139 -7.56 -14.76 1.71
C PRO A 139 -8.52 -13.77 2.36
N ASP A 140 -9.81 -14.08 2.37
CA ASP A 140 -10.79 -13.31 3.14
C ASP A 140 -10.28 -13.22 4.59
N GLU A 141 -10.17 -11.99 5.11
CA GLU A 141 -9.89 -11.76 6.53
C GLU A 141 -11.15 -12.15 7.32
N GLU A 142 -11.31 -13.45 7.55
CA GLU A 142 -12.33 -14.01 8.44
C GLU A 142 -12.03 -13.52 9.86
N ASP A 143 -12.77 -12.48 10.27
CA ASP A 143 -12.80 -11.86 11.59
C ASP A 143 -12.74 -12.93 12.71
N GLU A 144 -11.55 -13.13 13.28
CA GLU A 144 -11.28 -14.03 14.41
C GLU A 144 -11.89 -13.45 15.68
N SER A 145 -13.22 -13.45 15.75
CA SER A 145 -13.99 -13.07 16.92
C SER A 145 -13.73 -14.06 18.06
N GLU A 146 -12.79 -13.70 18.95
CA GLU A 146 -12.45 -14.47 20.13
C GLU A 146 -13.72 -14.73 20.97
N PRO A 147 -14.10 -15.99 21.25
CA PRO A 147 -15.17 -16.28 22.17
C PRO A 147 -14.70 -15.99 23.60
N ASP A 148 -15.26 -14.94 24.19
CA ASP A 148 -15.15 -14.58 25.60
C ASP A 148 -15.81 -15.69 26.45
N ASP A 149 -14.99 -16.59 27.00
CA ASP A 149 -15.44 -17.74 27.80
C ASP A 149 -15.75 -17.27 29.24
N ASP A 150 -16.88 -16.57 29.39
CA ASP A 150 -17.45 -16.14 30.67
C ASP A 150 -18.00 -17.39 31.41
N ALA A 151 -17.09 -18.13 32.03
CA ALA A 151 -17.42 -19.35 32.77
C ALA A 151 -18.15 -19.02 34.08
N GLU A 152 -19.45 -19.30 34.08
CA GLU A 152 -20.42 -18.90 35.10
C GLU A 152 -20.08 -19.33 36.55
N ASP A 153 -20.41 -18.44 37.48
CA ASP A 153 -20.28 -18.57 38.94
C ASP A 153 -21.24 -19.65 39.51
N GLU A 154 -20.74 -20.70 40.16
CA GLU A 154 -21.55 -21.73 40.85
C GLU A 154 -21.74 -21.40 42.36
N PRO A 155 -22.94 -20.99 42.82
CA PRO A 155 -23.20 -20.75 44.23
C PRO A 155 -23.54 -22.02 45.05
N GLU A 156 -23.45 -21.85 46.37
CA GLU A 156 -23.43 -22.85 47.45
C GLU A 156 -24.75 -23.61 47.71
N ASP A 157 -24.66 -24.72 48.47
CA ASP A 157 -25.53 -25.17 49.60
C ASP A 157 -25.38 -26.70 49.80
N ASP A 158 -25.57 -27.36 50.96
CA ASP A 158 -25.30 -27.23 52.41
C ASP A 158 -25.92 -28.50 53.06
N GLU A 159 -25.60 -28.81 54.34
CA GLU A 159 -26.17 -29.89 55.20
C GLU A 159 -25.87 -31.36 54.76
N GLY A 160 -25.47 -32.37 55.56
CA GLY A 160 -25.11 -32.62 56.98
C GLY A 160 -24.60 -34.09 57.08
N ASP A 161 -24.29 -34.78 58.19
CA ASP A 161 -24.22 -34.53 59.64
C ASP A 161 -23.42 -35.71 60.31
N ALA A 162 -23.30 -35.75 61.65
CA ALA A 162 -22.98 -36.89 62.54
C ALA A 162 -21.51 -37.36 62.76
N GLU A 163 -20.89 -36.75 63.78
CA GLU A 163 -20.11 -37.34 64.91
C GLU A 163 -19.02 -38.43 64.70
N ASP A 164 -17.78 -38.19 65.19
CA ASP A 164 -17.30 -38.63 66.53
C ASP A 164 -15.76 -38.49 66.75
N GLN A 165 -15.34 -37.89 67.88
CA GLN A 165 -14.04 -37.99 68.62
C GLN A 165 -12.66 -37.86 67.88
N ALA A 166 -11.57 -37.27 68.41
CA ALA A 166 -11.20 -36.72 69.73
C ALA A 166 -10.06 -35.66 69.59
N PRO A 167 -9.71 -34.85 70.63
CA PRO A 167 -8.93 -33.61 70.45
C PRO A 167 -7.39 -33.75 70.60
N GLY A 168 -6.63 -32.99 69.79
CA GLY A 168 -5.15 -33.04 69.74
C GLY A 168 -4.43 -31.68 69.73
N SER A 169 -4.29 -31.06 70.91
CA SER A 169 -3.24 -30.09 71.31
C SER A 169 -2.63 -29.08 70.31
N SER A 170 -3.00 -27.81 70.50
CA SER A 170 -2.09 -26.67 70.73
C SER A 170 -0.84 -26.47 69.83
N ARG A 171 -0.79 -25.35 69.09
CA ARG A 171 -0.08 -24.12 69.57
C ARG A 171 -0.32 -22.88 68.71
N ARG A 172 -0.27 -21.71 69.38
CA ARG A 172 -0.23 -20.36 68.78
C ARG A 172 1.18 -20.04 68.26
N LEU A 173 1.29 -19.08 67.33
CA LEU A 173 1.67 -17.66 67.58
C LEU A 173 2.64 -17.09 66.52
N HIS A 174 2.36 -15.85 66.09
CA HIS A 174 3.14 -14.97 65.18
C HIS A 174 3.27 -15.45 63.73
#